data_AF-A0A517M0K8-F1
#
_entry.id   AF-A0A517M0K8-F1
#
_cell.length_a   1.000
_cell.length_b   1.000
_cell.length_c   1.000
_cell.angle_alpha   90.00
_cell.angle_beta   90.00
_cell.angle_gamma   90.00
#
_symmetry.space_group_name_H-M   'P 1'
#
loop_
_entity.id
_entity.type
_entity.pdbx_description
1 polymer ?
#
loop_
_entity_poly.entity_id
_entity_poly.type
_entity_poly.pdbx_seq_one_letter_code
_entity_poly.pdbx_strand_id
1 'polypeptide(L)' 'MKRIKSMWRATRILWAILLAVGLVLPWIDWIMFYIWLINLPICVGVFFYFAYVRYDEEGNAIEL' A
#
# COMPACT_ATOMS: atom_id res chain seq x y z
N MET A 1 -17.89 1.17 -1.11
CA MET A 1 -16.53 0.71 -1.54
C MET A 1 -16.09 -0.51 -0.74
N LYS A 2 -16.75 -1.67 -0.91
CA LYS A 2 -16.40 -2.89 -0.15
C LYS A 2 -15.06 -3.48 -0.61
N ARG A 3 -14.76 -3.34 -1.91
CA ARG A 3 -13.47 -3.66 -2.53
C ARG A 3 -12.24 -3.07 -1.82
N ILE A 4 -12.23 -1.75 -1.63
CA ILE A 4 -11.12 -1.04 -0.98
C ILE A 4 -10.99 -1.46 0.48
N LYS A 5 -12.11 -1.72 1.17
CA LYS A 5 -12.10 -2.20 2.56
C LYS A 5 -11.49 -3.60 2.67
N SER A 6 -11.81 -4.50 1.73
CA SER A 6 -11.26 -5.85 1.66
C SER A 6 -9.75 -5.82 1.37
N MET A 7 -9.33 -5.04 0.38
CA MET A 7 -7.91 -4.75 0.12
C MET A 7 -7.22 -4.23 1.37
N TRP A 8 -7.74 -3.17 1.99
CA TRP A 8 -7.10 -2.54 3.15
C TRP A 8 -6.91 -3.51 4.31
N ARG A 9 -7.88 -4.40 4.54
CA ARG A 9 -7.77 -5.45 5.57
C ARG A 9 -6.63 -6.42 5.26
N ALA A 10 -6.49 -6.84 4.00
CA ALA A 10 -5.43 -7.75 3.57
C ALA A 10 -4.04 -7.07 3.56
N THR A 11 -3.98 -5.78 3.23
CA THR A 11 -2.72 -5.07 3.03
C THR A 11 -2.28 -4.22 4.22
N ARG A 12 -3.07 -4.18 5.31
CA ARG A 12 -2.78 -3.36 6.50
C ARG A 12 -1.38 -3.58 7.09
N ILE A 13 -0.89 -4.82 7.06
CA ILE A 13 0.42 -5.17 7.59
C ILE A 13 1.50 -4.61 6.68
N LEU A 14 1.34 -4.71 5.35
CA LEU A 14 2.28 -4.15 4.40
C LEU A 14 2.36 -2.62 4.54
N TRP A 15 1.22 -1.94 4.71
CA TRP A 15 1.18 -0.50 4.99
C TRP A 15 1.85 -0.13 6.30
N ALA A 16 1.64 -0.92 7.36
CA ALA A 16 2.30 -0.71 8.64
C ALA A 16 3.84 -0.82 8.52
N ILE A 17 4.34 -1.82 7.80
CA ILE A 17 5.77 -1.99 7.54
C ILE A 17 6.31 -0.82 6.70
N LEU A 18 5.61 -0.43 5.62
CA LEU A 18 6.01 0.68 4.76
C LEU A 18 6.17 1.98 5.56
N LEU A 19 5.19 2.30 6.42
CA LEU A 19 5.21 3.50 7.25
C LEU A 19 6.28 3.41 8.35
N ALA A 20 6.47 2.24 8.97
CA ALA A 20 7.52 2.03 9.96
C ALA A 20 8.91 2.27 9.37
N VAL A 21 9.17 1.77 8.15
CA VAL A 21 10.41 2.05 7.42
C VAL A 21 10.56 3.55 7.17
N GLY A 22 9.51 4.20 6.69
CA GLY A 22 9.50 5.66 6.46
C GLY A 22 9.82 6.50 7.70
N LEU A 23 9.40 6.06 8.89
CA LEU A 23 9.70 6.74 10.15
C LEU A 23 11.17 6.63 10.58
N VAL A 24 11.84 5.53 10.22
CA VAL A 24 13.24 5.27 10.59
C VAL A 24 14.21 5.90 9.59
N LEU A 25 13.83 5.99 8.31
CA LEU A 25 14.69 6.51 7.23
C LEU A 25 15.32 7.90 7.48
N PRO A 26 14.62 8.91 8.03
CA PRO A 26 15.21 10.23 8.31
C PRO A 26 16.42 10.18 9.26
N TRP A 27 16.48 9.16 10.12
CA TRP A 27 17.56 8.98 11.10
C TRP A 27 18.79 8.29 10.49
N ILE A 28 18.64 7.70 9.30
CA ILE A 28 19.71 7.00 8.59
C ILE A 28 20.26 7.91 7.47
N ASP A 29 19.39 8.34 6.56
CA ASP A 29 19.78 9.10 5.37
C ASP A 29 18.60 9.92 4.83
N TRP A 30 18.80 11.24 4.71
CA TRP A 30 17.79 12.17 4.25
C TRP A 30 17.43 11.98 2.76
N ILE A 31 18.39 11.62 1.91
CA ILE A 31 18.16 11.37 0.48
C ILE A 31 17.28 10.12 0.32
N MET A 32 17.55 9.05 1.07
CA MET A 32 16.69 7.86 1.05
C MET A 32 15.27 8.16 1.53
N PHE A 33 15.10 9.03 2.52
CA PHE A 33 13.78 9.48 2.95
C PHE A 33 13.02 10.22 1.84
N TYR A 34 13.66 11.13 1.11
CA TYR A 34 13.03 11.80 -0.03
C TYR A 34 12.65 10.83 -1.15
N ILE A 35 13.53 9.88 -1.47
CA ILE A 35 13.23 8.82 -2.45
C ILE A 35 12.02 8.00 -2.01
N TRP A 36 11.97 7.60 -0.73
CA TRP A 36 10.83 6.88 -0.18
C TRP A 36 9.52 7.69 -0.27
N LEU A 37 9.57 8.99 0.04
CA LEU A 37 8.42 9.88 -0.01
C LEU A 37 7.85 10.02 -1.43
N ILE A 38 8.73 10.12 -2.44
CA ILE A 38 8.33 10.19 -3.85
C ILE A 38 7.70 8.88 -4.32
N ASN A 39 8.15 7.73 -3.80
CA ASN A 39 7.62 6.42 -4.17
C ASN A 39 6.29 6.08 -3.47
N LEU A 40 5.96 6.72 -2.36
CA LEU A 40 4.73 6.50 -1.63
C LEU A 40 3.45 6.59 -2.50
N PRO A 41 3.23 7.64 -3.33
CA PRO A 41 2.08 7.68 -4.23
C PRO A 41 2.08 6.57 -5.29
N ILE A 42 3.26 6.11 -5.74
CA ILE A 42 3.39 4.99 -6.67
C ILE A 42 2.90 3.71 -5.98
N CYS A 43 3.32 3.47 -4.74
CA CYS A 43 2.82 2.35 -3.94
C CYS A 43 1.29 2.41 -3.81
N VAL A 44 0.73 3.56 -3.45
CA VAL A 44 -0.73 3.76 -3.36
C VAL A 44 -1.42 3.34 -4.67
N GLY A 45 -0.92 3.80 -5.82
CA GLY A 45 -1.46 3.46 -7.13
C GLY A 45 -1.43 1.96 -7.43
N VAL A 46 -0.29 1.31 -7.18
CA VAL A 46 -0.12 -0.15 -7.37
C VAL A 46 -1.08 -0.94 -6.47
N PHE A 47 -1.26 -0.50 -5.22
CA PHE A 47 -2.21 -1.14 -4.30
C PHE A 47 -3.66 -1.03 -4.78
N PHE A 48 -4.08 0.14 -5.27
CA PHE A 48 -5.41 0.31 -5.84
C PHE A 48 -5.61 -0.53 -7.10
N TYR A 49 -4.59 -0.66 -7.93
CA TYR A 49 -4.61 -1.56 -9.09
C TYR A 49 -4.79 -3.02 -8.64
N PHE A 50 -4.01 -3.49 -7.67
CA PHE A 50 -4.19 -4.82 -7.11
C PHE A 50 -5.58 -5.03 -6.51
N ALA A 51 -6.16 -4.03 -5.86
CA ALA A 51 -7.54 -4.13 -5.39
C ALA A 51 -8.54 -4.27 -6.53
N TYR A 52 -8.32 -3.58 -7.64
CA TYR A 52 -9.18 -3.65 -8.81
C TYR A 52 -9.14 -5.04 -9.45
N VAL A 53 -7.96 -5.63 -9.56
CA VAL A 53 -7.78 -6.93 -10.20
C VAL A 53 -8.23 -8.08 -9.30
N ARG A 54 -8.01 -7.97 -7.99
CA ARG A 54 -8.19 -9.11 -7.06
C ARG A 54 -9.56 -9.19 -6.41
N TYR A 55 -10.30 -8.09 -6.34
CA TYR A 55 -11.57 -8.05 -5.63
C TYR A 55 -12.70 -7.55 -6.52
N ASP A 56 -13.89 -8.14 -6.39
CA ASP A 56 -15.08 -7.66 -7.09
C ASP A 56 -15.69 -6.41 -6.40
N GLU A 57 -16.84 -5.93 -6.89
CA GLU A 57 -17.54 -4.78 -6.32
C GLU A 57 -18.03 -5.02 -4.87
N GLU A 58 -18.32 -6.27 -4.52
CA GLU A 58 -18.72 -6.72 -3.20
C GLU A 58 -17.53 -6.92 -2.23
N GLY A 59 -16.31 -6.94 -2.75
CA GLY A 59 -15.07 -7.12 -1.98
C GLY A 59 -14.68 -8.58 -1.77
N ASN A 60 -15.28 -9.50 -2.52
CA ASN A 60 -14.90 -10.90 -2.54
C ASN A 60 -13.64 -11.07 -3.38
N ALA A 61 -12.77 -12.02 -3.01
CA ALA A 61 -11.61 -12.34 -3.84
C ALA A 61 -12.09 -13.01 -5.12
N ILE A 62 -11.63 -12.51 -6.27
CA ILE A 62 -11.86 -13.14 -7.55
C ILE A 62 -10.85 -14.29 -7.63
N GLU A 63 -11.33 -15.53 -7.55
CA GLU A 63 -10.50 -16.70 -7.88
C GLU A 63 -10.28 -16.68 -9.40
N LEU A 64 -9.03 -16.37 -9.79
CA LEU A 64 -8.53 -16.41 -11.17
C LEU A 64 -8.02 -17.82 -11.49
#